data_AF-A0A3Q9GCD4-F1
#
_entry.id   AF-A0A3Q9GCD4-F1
#
_cell.length_a   1.000
_cell.length_b   1.000
_cell.length_c   1.000
_cell.angle_alpha   90.00
_cell.angle_beta   90.00
_cell.angle_gamma   90.00
#
_symmetry.space_group_name_H-M   'P 1'
#
loop_
_entity.id
_entity.type
_entity.pdbx_description
1 polymer ?
#
loop_
_entity_poly.entity_id
_entity_poly.type
_entity_poly.pdbx_seq_one_letter_code
_entity_poly.pdbx_strand_id
1 'polypeptide(L)'
;MQQFSITDFRQQFPILQSLVNGKPLIYFDNAATTQKPMCVIENQSDYYQHSNANVHRASHALSAKATVAYEDARQRVKKFINANTEQEIIWTKGSTESINLVAQSWGRSTLRPNDEIVLSHSEHHANIVPWQIVAEQTGAKIKVLPLSETGIIDIEQLEDVIGERTRIVCFGHISNVIGRINPTAEIIRVAKKYQALTLIDGAQAIAHIDVDVMALDCDFYVFSAHKMYGPTGVGVLYGKKAILEQMPPYQAGGEMIKTVSFEQTSFNELPHKFEAGTPNVAGVIALGASIRFLEQQGHAALFAYEEQLRAYCFAQLSSVKDLVFIVAGEPDIPVFSFSLKGQHNHDVAAALDSVGIAVRSGHHCAMPLMQYLQVTGCVRLSLSAYNNFQEVDFAVQQLKILTQSVLETCDETSSNTSHLRLSASNNHNPIVSNDLTVDDVLAMFAKAKGWDSKHREIMLLGKKHVRLSVQDKTEQSIISGCESHAWLVCYQETSGKFRFKGDSDAKVIRGLLAIILAAVNNKTAAELNAFDLDDYFSTLGLLQHLSPSRGNGLRAIVKKIEQLIAHSNC
;
A
#
# COMPACT_ATOMS: atom_id res chain seq x y z
N MET A 1 -4.79 -22.65 -30.26
CA MET A 1 -4.70 -21.71 -29.14
C MET A 1 -3.93 -20.50 -29.62
N GLN A 2 -4.51 -19.29 -29.51
CA GLN A 2 -3.79 -18.06 -29.82
C GLN A 2 -2.68 -17.89 -28.77
N GLN A 3 -1.45 -17.64 -29.20
CA GLN A 3 -0.31 -17.38 -28.32
C GLN A 3 -0.51 -16.01 -27.65
N PHE A 4 -0.31 -15.90 -26.34
CA PHE A 4 -0.38 -14.61 -25.62
C PHE A 4 0.64 -13.62 -26.22
N SER A 5 0.17 -12.42 -26.56
CA SER A 5 0.98 -11.36 -27.16
C SER A 5 1.08 -10.19 -26.19
N ILE A 6 2.26 -10.00 -25.59
CA ILE A 6 2.53 -8.86 -24.70
C ILE A 6 2.25 -7.51 -25.39
N THR A 7 2.59 -7.39 -26.68
CA THR A 7 2.37 -6.16 -27.45
C THR A 7 0.88 -5.84 -27.54
N ASP A 8 0.05 -6.82 -27.93
CA ASP A 8 -1.38 -6.62 -28.11
C ASP A 8 -2.08 -6.40 -26.76
N PHE A 9 -1.67 -7.14 -25.73
CA PHE A 9 -2.19 -6.98 -24.37
C PHE A 9 -1.87 -5.59 -23.82
N ARG A 10 -0.61 -5.14 -23.92
CA ARG A 10 -0.18 -3.84 -23.41
C ARG A 10 -0.86 -2.66 -24.14
N GLN A 11 -1.14 -2.79 -25.43
CA GLN A 11 -1.85 -1.76 -26.21
C GLN A 11 -3.27 -1.49 -25.69
N GLN A 12 -3.87 -2.43 -24.95
CA GLN A 12 -5.19 -2.22 -24.36
C GLN A 12 -5.17 -1.20 -23.21
N PHE A 13 -4.01 -0.84 -22.68
CA PHE A 13 -3.88 0.02 -21.50
C PHE A 13 -3.38 1.42 -21.88
N PRO A 14 -4.27 2.40 -22.14
CA PRO A 14 -3.89 3.70 -22.68
C PRO A 14 -2.91 4.46 -21.79
N ILE A 15 -3.02 4.32 -20.46
CA ILE A 15 -2.14 5.03 -19.51
C ILE A 15 -0.67 4.66 -19.64
N LEU A 16 -0.34 3.46 -20.14
CA LEU A 16 1.04 2.98 -20.29
C LEU A 16 1.81 3.69 -21.42
N GLN A 17 1.13 4.54 -22.21
CA GLN A 17 1.76 5.43 -23.20
C GLN A 17 2.12 6.80 -22.62
N SER A 18 1.76 7.07 -21.36
CA SER A 18 1.98 8.35 -20.71
C SER A 18 3.44 8.58 -20.34
N LEU A 19 3.82 9.85 -20.26
CA LEU A 19 5.08 10.28 -19.66
C LEU A 19 4.86 10.72 -18.21
N VAL A 20 5.75 10.31 -17.31
CA VAL A 20 5.85 10.78 -15.93
C VAL A 20 7.22 11.40 -15.75
N ASN A 21 7.29 12.64 -15.26
CA ASN A 21 8.55 13.39 -15.14
C ASN A 21 9.31 13.52 -16.49
N GLY A 22 8.58 13.53 -17.61
CA GLY A 22 9.17 13.54 -18.96
C GLY A 22 9.82 12.22 -19.39
N LYS A 23 9.59 11.13 -18.65
CA LYS A 23 10.08 9.77 -18.94
C LYS A 23 8.93 8.81 -19.23
N PRO A 24 9.12 7.78 -20.07
CA PRO A 24 8.11 6.73 -20.25
C PRO A 24 7.74 6.07 -18.92
N LEU A 25 6.44 5.88 -18.68
CA LEU A 25 5.95 5.22 -17.48
C LEU A 25 6.33 3.73 -17.48
N ILE A 26 7.01 3.31 -16.42
CA ILE A 26 7.21 1.91 -16.04
C ILE A 26 6.44 1.67 -14.74
N TYR A 27 5.31 0.99 -14.83
CA TYR A 27 4.39 0.83 -13.70
C TYR A 27 4.57 -0.53 -13.02
N PHE A 28 5.21 -0.53 -11.84
CA PHE A 28 5.49 -1.72 -11.01
C PHE A 28 4.81 -1.67 -9.62
N ASP A 29 3.61 -1.08 -9.53
CA ASP A 29 2.82 -1.02 -8.29
C ASP A 29 1.44 -1.70 -8.42
N ASN A 30 1.41 -2.77 -9.21
CA ASN A 30 0.21 -3.53 -9.55
C ASN A 30 -0.47 -4.19 -8.35
N ALA A 31 0.30 -4.62 -7.34
CA ALA A 31 -0.25 -5.19 -6.11
C ALA A 31 -0.96 -4.15 -5.23
N ALA A 32 -0.85 -2.85 -5.52
CA ALA A 32 -1.70 -1.82 -4.94
C ALA A 32 -2.96 -1.62 -5.77
N THR A 33 -2.81 -1.37 -7.08
CA THR A 33 -3.90 -1.31 -8.04
C THR A 33 -3.33 -1.55 -9.43
N THR A 34 -4.07 -2.24 -10.30
CA THR A 34 -3.66 -2.40 -11.69
C THR A 34 -4.19 -1.27 -12.57
N GLN A 35 -3.61 -1.11 -13.75
CA GLN A 35 -4.16 -0.23 -14.79
C GLN A 35 -5.38 -0.84 -15.47
N LYS A 36 -6.14 -0.03 -16.21
CA LYS A 36 -7.44 -0.41 -16.77
C LYS A 36 -7.34 -0.57 -18.28
N PRO A 37 -7.82 -1.69 -18.85
CA PRO A 37 -7.88 -1.85 -20.29
C PRO A 37 -8.99 -0.95 -20.85
N MET A 38 -8.88 -0.59 -22.13
CA MET A 38 -9.78 0.34 -22.80
C MET A 38 -11.24 -0.13 -22.71
N CYS A 39 -11.49 -1.43 -22.84
CA CYS A 39 -12.85 -1.99 -22.73
C CYS A 39 -13.52 -1.73 -21.38
N VAL A 40 -12.78 -1.65 -20.27
CA VAL A 40 -13.33 -1.31 -18.94
C VAL A 40 -13.67 0.17 -18.87
N ILE A 41 -12.80 1.03 -19.42
CA ILE A 41 -12.98 2.49 -19.45
C ILE A 41 -14.20 2.85 -20.33
N GLU A 42 -14.24 2.31 -21.54
CA GLU A 42 -15.32 2.52 -22.50
C GLU A 42 -16.64 1.98 -21.98
N ASN A 43 -16.65 0.81 -21.33
CA ASN A 43 -17.88 0.25 -20.79
C ASN A 43 -18.49 1.13 -19.68
N GLN A 44 -17.67 1.69 -18.80
CA GLN A 44 -18.13 2.63 -17.79
C GLN A 44 -18.66 3.92 -18.42
N SER A 45 -17.98 4.45 -19.45
CA SER A 45 -18.42 5.63 -20.20
C SER A 45 -19.75 5.39 -20.94
N ASP A 46 -19.86 4.26 -21.66
CA ASP A 46 -21.04 3.87 -22.41
C ASP A 46 -22.28 3.72 -21.52
N TYR A 47 -22.11 3.12 -20.33
CA TYR A 47 -23.19 3.02 -19.36
C TYR A 47 -23.78 4.39 -19.04
N TYR A 48 -22.95 5.38 -18.69
CA TYR A 48 -23.43 6.71 -18.34
C TYR A 48 -24.03 7.48 -19.52
N GLN A 49 -23.52 7.26 -20.74
CA GLN A 49 -24.01 7.93 -21.93
C GLN A 49 -25.32 7.33 -22.45
N HIS A 50 -25.52 6.02 -22.33
CA HIS A 50 -26.59 5.32 -23.08
C HIS A 50 -27.50 4.43 -22.25
N SER A 51 -27.14 4.08 -21.00
CA SER A 51 -27.85 3.03 -20.24
C SER A 51 -28.14 3.37 -18.77
N ASN A 52 -27.76 4.56 -18.30
CA ASN A 52 -27.87 4.93 -16.88
C ASN A 52 -29.32 4.90 -16.37
N ALA A 53 -29.58 4.03 -15.42
CA ALA A 53 -30.83 3.92 -14.68
C ALA A 53 -30.58 3.18 -13.36
N ASN A 54 -31.48 3.37 -12.38
CA ASN A 54 -31.45 2.55 -11.18
C ASN A 54 -31.89 1.11 -11.53
N VAL A 55 -31.36 0.12 -10.80
CA VAL A 55 -31.62 -1.31 -11.03
C VAL A 55 -32.82 -1.82 -10.22
N HIS A 56 -33.41 -2.94 -10.65
CA HIS A 56 -34.48 -3.72 -9.97
C HIS A 56 -35.87 -3.07 -9.81
N ARG A 57 -35.98 -1.75 -9.59
CA ARG A 57 -37.25 -1.13 -9.13
C ARG A 57 -38.15 -0.52 -10.19
N ALA A 58 -37.68 -0.32 -11.42
CA ALA A 58 -38.44 0.41 -12.44
C ALA A 58 -38.75 -0.44 -13.68
N SER A 59 -39.96 -0.26 -14.23
CA SER A 59 -40.50 -1.02 -15.36
C SER A 59 -40.12 -0.46 -16.74
N HIS A 60 -39.36 0.63 -16.82
CA HIS A 60 -38.96 1.23 -18.09
C HIS A 60 -37.73 0.53 -18.70
N ALA A 61 -37.59 0.63 -20.03
CA ALA A 61 -36.57 -0.09 -20.80
C ALA A 61 -35.12 0.13 -20.32
N LEU A 62 -34.75 1.36 -19.93
CA LEU A 62 -33.41 1.66 -19.41
C LEU A 62 -33.10 0.92 -18.10
N SER A 63 -34.07 0.83 -17.17
CA SER A 63 -33.91 0.09 -15.91
C SER A 63 -33.76 -1.40 -16.16
N ALA A 64 -34.56 -1.95 -17.08
CA ALA A 64 -34.43 -3.35 -17.49
C ALA A 64 -33.05 -3.64 -18.10
N LYS A 65 -32.56 -2.77 -19.01
CA LYS A 65 -31.23 -2.91 -19.63
C LYS A 65 -30.10 -2.84 -18.59
N ALA A 66 -30.14 -1.85 -17.68
CA ALA A 66 -29.16 -1.71 -16.61
C ALA A 66 -29.18 -2.91 -15.66
N THR A 67 -30.36 -3.41 -15.29
CA THR A 67 -30.53 -4.58 -14.42
C THR A 67 -29.95 -5.84 -15.05
N VAL A 68 -30.21 -6.08 -16.34
CA VAL A 68 -29.65 -7.24 -17.07
C VAL A 68 -28.12 -7.17 -17.09
N ALA A 69 -27.54 -6.01 -17.37
CA ALA A 69 -26.08 -5.84 -17.40
C ALA A 69 -25.45 -6.02 -16.00
N TYR A 70 -26.12 -5.52 -14.96
CA TYR A 70 -25.69 -5.66 -13.57
C TYR A 70 -25.68 -7.12 -13.10
N GLU A 71 -26.73 -7.89 -13.43
CA GLU A 71 -26.80 -9.32 -13.09
C GLU A 71 -25.92 -10.21 -13.99
N ASP A 72 -25.66 -9.83 -15.26
CA ASP A 72 -24.65 -10.51 -16.09
C ASP A 72 -23.25 -10.44 -15.44
N ALA A 73 -22.91 -9.31 -14.82
CA ALA A 73 -21.66 -9.19 -14.08
C ALA A 73 -21.61 -10.16 -12.88
N ARG A 74 -22.73 -10.39 -12.19
CA ARG A 74 -22.81 -11.35 -11.08
C ARG A 74 -22.62 -12.78 -11.56
N GLN A 75 -23.26 -13.13 -12.67
CA GLN A 75 -23.09 -14.43 -13.33
C GLN A 75 -21.65 -14.66 -13.80
N ARG A 76 -20.97 -13.61 -14.29
CA ARG A 76 -19.54 -13.68 -14.64
C ARG A 76 -18.68 -13.92 -13.43
N VAL A 77 -18.87 -13.18 -12.35
CA VAL A 77 -18.13 -13.40 -11.10
C VAL A 77 -18.35 -14.82 -10.58
N LYS A 78 -19.59 -15.29 -10.55
CA LYS A 78 -19.93 -16.67 -10.17
C LYS A 78 -19.11 -17.67 -10.97
N LYS A 79 -19.08 -17.57 -12.30
CA LYS A 79 -18.31 -18.47 -13.17
C LYS A 79 -16.81 -18.32 -12.97
N PHE A 80 -16.32 -17.10 -12.83
CA PHE A 80 -14.91 -16.76 -12.72
C PHE A 80 -14.24 -17.38 -11.50
N ILE A 81 -14.97 -17.48 -10.37
CA ILE A 81 -14.47 -18.11 -9.14
C ILE A 81 -15.03 -19.52 -8.91
N ASN A 82 -15.78 -20.06 -9.87
CA ASN A 82 -16.51 -21.32 -9.79
C ASN A 82 -17.44 -21.44 -8.56
N ALA A 83 -18.23 -20.40 -8.26
CA ALA A 83 -19.25 -20.46 -7.21
C ALA A 83 -20.51 -21.23 -7.68
N ASN A 84 -21.24 -21.82 -6.72
CA ASN A 84 -22.38 -22.69 -7.03
C ASN A 84 -23.60 -21.89 -7.51
N THR A 85 -23.87 -20.73 -6.89
CA THR A 85 -25.00 -19.86 -7.26
C THR A 85 -24.67 -18.38 -7.18
N GLU A 86 -25.38 -17.55 -7.95
CA GLU A 86 -25.20 -16.09 -7.93
C GLU A 86 -25.58 -15.47 -6.58
N GLN A 87 -26.46 -16.15 -5.82
CA GLN A 87 -26.86 -15.73 -4.46
C GLN A 87 -25.70 -15.75 -3.45
N GLU A 88 -24.60 -16.43 -3.78
CA GLU A 88 -23.38 -16.45 -2.98
C GLU A 88 -22.47 -15.26 -3.25
N ILE A 89 -22.77 -14.46 -4.28
CA ILE A 89 -21.96 -13.32 -4.71
C ILE A 89 -22.62 -12.04 -4.20
N ILE A 90 -21.97 -11.37 -3.26
CA ILE A 90 -22.42 -10.10 -2.69
C ILE A 90 -21.51 -8.97 -3.17
N TRP A 91 -22.11 -7.90 -3.70
CA TRP A 91 -21.37 -6.71 -4.08
C TRP A 91 -21.00 -5.86 -2.87
N THR A 92 -19.76 -5.38 -2.88
CA THR A 92 -19.24 -4.43 -1.88
C THR A 92 -18.36 -3.39 -2.58
N LYS A 93 -17.76 -2.48 -1.82
CA LYS A 93 -16.79 -1.48 -2.31
C LYS A 93 -15.38 -2.06 -2.50
N GLY A 94 -15.12 -3.26 -1.98
CA GLY A 94 -13.79 -3.87 -1.95
C GLY A 94 -13.69 -4.99 -0.91
N SER A 95 -12.59 -5.73 -0.94
CA SER A 95 -12.26 -6.79 0.05
C SER A 95 -12.40 -6.29 1.49
N THR A 96 -12.01 -5.03 1.76
CA THR A 96 -12.15 -4.42 3.09
C THR A 96 -13.61 -4.36 3.56
N GLU A 97 -14.56 -3.91 2.72
CA GLU A 97 -15.97 -3.88 3.11
C GLU A 97 -16.54 -5.29 3.21
N SER A 98 -16.09 -6.21 2.36
CA SER A 98 -16.46 -7.63 2.43
C SER A 98 -16.08 -8.28 3.76
N ILE A 99 -14.86 -8.05 4.24
CA ILE A 99 -14.40 -8.57 5.54
C ILE A 99 -15.16 -7.90 6.69
N ASN A 100 -15.39 -6.59 6.61
CA ASN A 100 -16.19 -5.88 7.62
C ASN A 100 -17.62 -6.40 7.68
N LEU A 101 -18.24 -6.72 6.54
CA LEU A 101 -19.56 -7.34 6.48
C LEU A 101 -19.56 -8.65 7.25
N VAL A 102 -18.62 -9.57 6.98
CA VAL A 102 -18.56 -10.85 7.70
C VAL A 102 -18.30 -10.63 9.19
N ALA A 103 -17.33 -9.79 9.55
CA ALA A 103 -17.02 -9.52 10.96
C ALA A 103 -18.22 -8.92 11.72
N GLN A 104 -18.90 -7.92 11.16
CA GLN A 104 -19.99 -7.21 11.84
C GLN A 104 -21.34 -7.92 11.75
N SER A 105 -21.58 -8.72 10.71
CA SER A 105 -22.82 -9.49 10.58
C SER A 105 -22.70 -10.84 11.26
N TRP A 106 -21.80 -11.71 10.79
CA TRP A 106 -21.61 -13.05 11.35
C TRP A 106 -20.90 -12.96 12.70
N GLY A 107 -19.73 -12.31 12.75
CA GLY A 107 -18.88 -12.30 13.93
C GLY A 107 -19.58 -11.71 15.15
N ARG A 108 -20.16 -10.51 15.00
CA ARG A 108 -20.82 -9.81 16.12
C ARG A 108 -22.03 -10.54 16.68
N SER A 109 -22.79 -11.25 15.84
CA SER A 109 -23.99 -11.99 16.27
C SER A 109 -23.66 -13.38 16.84
N THR A 110 -22.55 -13.97 16.41
CA THR A 110 -22.22 -15.38 16.69
C THR A 110 -21.17 -15.55 17.79
N LEU A 111 -20.11 -14.73 17.77
CA LEU A 111 -18.99 -14.88 18.70
C LEU A 111 -19.43 -14.65 20.16
N ARG A 112 -18.78 -15.37 21.07
CA ARG A 112 -18.98 -15.29 22.52
C ARG A 112 -17.66 -14.99 23.23
N PRO A 113 -17.71 -14.55 24.50
CA PRO A 113 -16.50 -14.32 25.28
C PRO A 113 -15.59 -15.56 25.30
N ASN A 114 -14.31 -15.35 25.02
CA ASN A 114 -13.26 -16.38 24.90
C ASN A 114 -13.34 -17.31 23.68
N ASP A 115 -14.26 -17.11 22.74
CA ASP A 115 -14.09 -17.69 21.40
C ASP A 115 -12.83 -17.11 20.74
N GLU A 116 -12.24 -17.85 19.80
CA GLU A 116 -10.99 -17.49 19.14
C GLU A 116 -11.19 -17.19 17.66
N ILE A 117 -10.60 -16.08 17.22
CA ILE A 117 -10.44 -15.67 15.82
C ILE A 117 -8.97 -15.87 15.47
N VAL A 118 -8.68 -16.75 14.52
CA VAL A 118 -7.31 -17.02 14.07
C VAL A 118 -6.99 -16.17 12.86
N LEU A 119 -5.90 -15.41 12.92
CA LEU A 119 -5.31 -14.64 11.82
C LEU A 119 -3.91 -15.18 11.49
N SER A 120 -3.21 -14.56 10.54
CA SER A 120 -1.79 -14.81 10.27
C SER A 120 -0.95 -13.53 10.47
N HIS A 121 0.35 -13.69 10.73
CA HIS A 121 1.27 -12.54 10.77
C HIS A 121 1.40 -11.83 9.41
N SER A 122 1.08 -12.50 8.30
CA SER A 122 1.17 -11.95 6.94
C SER A 122 -0.07 -11.17 6.49
N GLU A 123 -1.07 -10.98 7.35
CA GLU A 123 -2.35 -10.38 6.96
C GLU A 123 -2.21 -8.90 6.58
N HIS A 124 -2.98 -8.53 5.56
CA HIS A 124 -3.24 -7.12 5.26
C HIS A 124 -4.14 -6.53 6.36
N HIS A 125 -3.98 -5.24 6.69
CA HIS A 125 -4.74 -4.55 7.74
C HIS A 125 -6.27 -4.71 7.61
N ALA A 126 -6.77 -4.80 6.37
CA ALA A 126 -8.17 -5.06 6.08
C ALA A 126 -8.69 -6.41 6.64
N ASN A 127 -7.82 -7.40 6.81
CA ASN A 127 -8.11 -8.70 7.44
C ASN A 127 -7.56 -8.80 8.88
N ILE A 128 -7.32 -7.66 9.54
CA ILE A 128 -6.92 -7.58 10.95
C ILE A 128 -7.89 -6.71 11.74
N VAL A 129 -8.03 -5.45 11.32
CA VAL A 129 -8.75 -4.41 12.07
C VAL A 129 -10.23 -4.77 12.31
N PRO A 130 -11.00 -5.30 11.33
CA PRO A 130 -12.40 -5.67 11.57
C PRO A 130 -12.54 -6.75 12.65
N TRP A 131 -11.58 -7.68 12.70
CA TRP A 131 -11.55 -8.76 13.69
C TRP A 131 -11.18 -8.25 15.08
N GLN A 132 -10.27 -7.28 15.18
CA GLN A 132 -9.97 -6.61 16.45
C GLN A 132 -11.20 -5.91 17.02
N ILE A 133 -11.91 -5.15 16.18
CA ILE A 133 -13.13 -4.42 16.59
C ILE A 133 -14.21 -5.40 17.07
N VAL A 134 -14.49 -6.48 16.33
CA VAL A 134 -15.52 -7.44 16.75
C VAL A 134 -15.09 -8.25 17.97
N ALA A 135 -13.79 -8.55 18.12
CA ALA A 135 -13.27 -9.20 19.32
C ALA A 135 -13.50 -8.34 20.57
N GLU A 136 -13.23 -7.03 20.49
CA GLU A 136 -13.53 -6.08 21.57
C GLU A 136 -15.03 -6.04 21.91
N GLN A 137 -15.90 -6.06 20.89
CA GLN A 137 -17.35 -6.02 21.08
C GLN A 137 -17.95 -7.29 21.69
N THR A 138 -17.31 -8.44 21.49
CA THR A 138 -17.86 -9.77 21.85
C THR A 138 -17.10 -10.48 22.96
N GLY A 139 -15.90 -9.99 23.31
CA GLY A 139 -14.98 -10.66 24.23
C GLY A 139 -14.23 -11.85 23.61
N ALA A 140 -14.29 -12.03 22.29
CA ALA A 140 -13.46 -13.01 21.58
C ALA A 140 -11.97 -12.63 21.65
N LYS A 141 -11.08 -13.58 21.36
CA LYS A 141 -9.63 -13.41 21.40
C LYS A 141 -9.02 -13.62 20.02
N ILE A 142 -8.03 -12.82 19.69
CA ILE A 142 -7.24 -13.02 18.48
C ILE A 142 -6.08 -13.97 18.79
N LYS A 143 -5.92 -14.97 17.92
CA LYS A 143 -4.78 -15.87 17.83
C LYS A 143 -4.11 -15.63 16.47
N VAL A 144 -2.79 -15.77 16.40
CA VAL A 144 -2.03 -15.44 15.19
C VAL A 144 -1.13 -16.60 14.81
N LEU A 145 -1.26 -17.08 13.58
CA LEU A 145 -0.44 -18.13 12.99
C LEU A 145 0.96 -17.58 12.66
N PRO A 146 2.03 -18.27 13.08
CA PRO A 146 3.39 -17.94 12.69
C PRO A 146 3.63 -18.25 11.22
N LEU A 147 4.72 -17.68 10.70
CA LEU A 147 5.20 -17.90 9.34
C LEU A 147 6.49 -18.71 9.38
N SER A 148 6.69 -19.55 8.35
CA SER A 148 7.96 -20.20 8.06
C SER A 148 9.01 -19.19 7.58
N GLU A 149 10.27 -19.64 7.41
CA GLU A 149 11.36 -18.81 6.88
C GLU A 149 11.11 -18.26 5.47
N THR A 150 10.26 -18.94 4.69
CA THR A 150 9.85 -18.49 3.36
C THR A 150 8.69 -17.51 3.42
N GLY A 151 8.08 -17.30 4.58
CA GLY A 151 7.02 -16.31 4.80
C GLY A 151 5.60 -16.78 4.50
N ILE A 152 5.39 -18.09 4.30
CA ILE A 152 4.05 -18.69 4.28
C ILE A 152 3.65 -19.14 5.68
N ILE A 153 2.35 -19.33 5.92
CA ILE A 153 1.84 -19.88 7.19
C ILE A 153 2.51 -21.24 7.46
N ASP A 154 3.03 -21.39 8.68
CA ASP A 154 3.69 -22.60 9.12
C ASP A 154 2.66 -23.72 9.38
N ILE A 155 2.73 -24.78 8.55
CA ILE A 155 1.82 -25.93 8.61
C ILE A 155 1.98 -26.68 9.92
N GLU A 156 3.21 -26.75 10.47
CA GLU A 156 3.51 -27.51 11.68
C GLU A 156 2.84 -26.87 12.91
N GLN A 157 2.57 -25.56 12.86
CA GLN A 157 2.01 -24.76 13.96
C GLN A 157 0.49 -24.62 13.88
N LEU A 158 -0.17 -25.19 12.87
CA LEU A 158 -1.63 -25.01 12.67
C LEU A 158 -2.45 -25.52 13.86
N GLU A 159 -2.14 -26.73 14.36
CA GLU A 159 -2.93 -27.34 15.45
C GLU A 159 -2.61 -26.77 16.84
N ASP A 160 -1.51 -26.03 16.98
CA ASP A 160 -1.16 -25.32 18.21
C ASP A 160 -1.96 -24.01 18.37
N VAL A 161 -2.45 -23.47 17.25
CA VAL A 161 -3.15 -22.19 17.19
C VAL A 161 -4.65 -22.37 16.91
N ILE A 162 -5.02 -23.33 16.08
CA ILE A 162 -6.40 -23.65 15.73
C ILE A 162 -6.88 -24.81 16.61
N GLY A 163 -7.91 -24.57 17.41
CA GLY A 163 -8.45 -25.55 18.36
C GLY A 163 -9.94 -25.41 18.61
N GLU A 164 -10.44 -26.07 19.66
CA GLU A 164 -11.88 -26.19 19.97
C GLU A 164 -12.60 -24.85 20.21
N ARG A 165 -11.85 -23.80 20.57
CA ARG A 165 -12.40 -22.44 20.77
C ARG A 165 -12.37 -21.61 19.49
N THR A 166 -11.67 -22.06 18.46
CA THR A 166 -11.63 -21.35 17.19
C THR A 166 -13.00 -21.38 16.54
N ARG A 167 -13.48 -20.19 16.13
CA ARG A 167 -14.74 -20.04 15.40
C ARG A 167 -14.53 -19.65 13.96
N ILE A 168 -13.45 -18.94 13.67
CA ILE A 168 -13.08 -18.58 12.31
C ILE A 168 -11.56 -18.48 12.17
N VAL A 169 -11.07 -18.90 11.01
CA VAL A 169 -9.68 -18.77 10.57
C VAL A 169 -9.66 -17.86 9.34
N CYS A 170 -8.99 -16.73 9.45
CA CYS A 170 -8.91 -15.71 8.40
C CYS A 170 -7.46 -15.58 7.91
N PHE A 171 -7.25 -15.72 6.60
CA PHE A 171 -5.91 -15.65 6.04
C PHE A 171 -5.91 -15.16 4.59
N GLY A 172 -4.84 -14.50 4.18
CA GLY A 172 -4.62 -14.17 2.77
C GLY A 172 -4.33 -15.42 1.95
N HIS A 173 -4.97 -15.56 0.78
CA HIS A 173 -4.60 -16.61 -0.18
C HIS A 173 -3.15 -16.39 -0.64
N ILE A 174 -2.82 -15.13 -0.94
CA ILE A 174 -1.47 -14.68 -1.30
C ILE A 174 -1.17 -13.39 -0.55
N SER A 175 0.00 -13.32 0.09
CA SER A 175 0.44 -12.09 0.76
C SER A 175 0.73 -10.97 -0.25
N ASN A 176 0.22 -9.75 0.00
CA ASN A 176 0.50 -8.58 -0.83
C ASN A 176 1.92 -8.02 -0.69
N VAL A 177 2.71 -8.57 0.23
CA VAL A 177 4.10 -8.17 0.48
C VAL A 177 5.03 -9.31 0.05
N ILE A 178 4.77 -10.52 0.51
CA ILE A 178 5.66 -11.66 0.28
C ILE A 178 5.46 -12.28 -1.11
N GLY A 179 4.26 -12.17 -1.68
CA GLY A 179 3.96 -12.73 -3.00
C GLY A 179 3.94 -14.26 -3.04
N ARG A 180 3.82 -14.94 -1.88
CA ARG A 180 3.69 -16.39 -1.81
C ARG A 180 2.27 -16.85 -1.50
N ILE A 181 1.92 -18.01 -2.03
CA ILE A 181 0.65 -18.69 -1.82
C ILE A 181 0.71 -19.43 -0.47
N ASN A 182 -0.26 -19.17 0.40
CA ASN A 182 -0.39 -19.90 1.66
C ASN A 182 -0.91 -21.33 1.42
N PRO A 183 -0.60 -22.30 2.31
CA PRO A 183 -1.07 -23.69 2.22
C PRO A 183 -2.57 -23.79 2.55
N THR A 184 -3.40 -23.33 1.61
CA THR A 184 -4.84 -23.11 1.82
C THR A 184 -5.58 -24.40 2.16
N ALA A 185 -5.25 -25.50 1.47
CA ALA A 185 -5.87 -26.79 1.69
C ALA A 185 -5.63 -27.31 3.12
N GLU A 186 -4.40 -27.21 3.62
CA GLU A 186 -4.03 -27.63 4.97
C GLU A 186 -4.71 -26.78 6.04
N ILE A 187 -4.74 -25.45 5.86
CA ILE A 187 -5.40 -24.52 6.80
C ILE A 187 -6.89 -24.83 6.88
N ILE A 188 -7.55 -24.98 5.73
CA ILE A 188 -8.99 -25.30 5.66
C ILE A 188 -9.27 -26.67 6.29
N ARG A 189 -8.42 -27.67 6.04
CA ARG A 189 -8.55 -29.01 6.64
C ARG A 189 -8.50 -28.94 8.17
N VAL A 190 -7.57 -28.19 8.74
CA VAL A 190 -7.45 -28.03 10.21
C VAL A 190 -8.60 -27.20 10.76
N ALA A 191 -9.02 -26.12 10.10
CA ALA A 191 -10.19 -25.34 10.51
C ALA A 191 -11.46 -26.20 10.60
N LYS A 192 -11.71 -27.02 9.56
CA LYS A 192 -12.86 -27.95 9.52
C LYS A 192 -12.81 -29.03 10.59
N LYS A 193 -11.63 -29.54 10.95
CA LYS A 193 -11.46 -30.48 12.07
C LYS A 193 -12.05 -29.93 13.37
N TYR A 194 -11.96 -28.62 13.58
CA TYR A 194 -12.52 -27.93 14.76
C TYR A 194 -13.84 -27.19 14.48
N GLN A 195 -14.47 -27.44 13.32
CA GLN A 195 -15.72 -26.78 12.89
C GLN A 195 -15.63 -25.24 12.85
N ALA A 196 -14.42 -24.71 12.68
CA ALA A 196 -14.20 -23.29 12.48
C ALA A 196 -14.47 -22.91 11.03
N LEU A 197 -15.08 -21.74 10.81
CA LEU A 197 -15.25 -21.18 9.48
C LEU A 197 -13.91 -20.70 8.90
N THR A 198 -13.85 -20.51 7.59
CA THR A 198 -12.68 -19.89 6.93
C THR A 198 -13.06 -18.65 6.13
N LEU A 199 -12.33 -17.55 6.31
CA LEU A 199 -12.37 -16.40 5.40
C LEU A 199 -11.03 -16.26 4.69
N ILE A 200 -11.05 -16.31 3.36
CA ILE A 200 -9.85 -16.16 2.54
C ILE A 200 -9.82 -14.77 1.90
N ASP A 201 -8.79 -13.98 2.21
CA ASP A 201 -8.49 -12.74 1.49
C ASP A 201 -7.78 -13.05 0.17
N GLY A 202 -8.55 -13.05 -0.91
CA GLY A 202 -8.11 -13.32 -2.27
C GLY A 202 -7.73 -12.08 -3.07
N ALA A 203 -7.54 -10.91 -2.43
CA ALA A 203 -7.37 -9.65 -3.14
C ALA A 203 -6.17 -9.62 -4.10
N GLN A 204 -5.11 -10.41 -3.84
CA GLN A 204 -4.00 -10.60 -4.78
C GLN A 204 -4.22 -11.82 -5.69
N ALA A 205 -4.65 -12.95 -5.11
CA ALA A 205 -4.83 -14.20 -5.84
C ALA A 205 -5.73 -14.09 -7.06
N ILE A 206 -6.80 -13.29 -6.97
CA ILE A 206 -7.83 -13.18 -8.01
C ILE A 206 -7.29 -12.75 -9.39
N ALA A 207 -6.10 -12.13 -9.45
CA ALA A 207 -5.49 -11.65 -10.68
C ALA A 207 -4.35 -12.55 -11.20
N HIS A 208 -3.87 -13.50 -10.38
CA HIS A 208 -2.61 -14.21 -10.63
C HIS A 208 -2.75 -15.74 -10.67
N ILE A 209 -3.84 -16.29 -10.14
CA ILE A 209 -4.12 -17.74 -10.16
C ILE A 209 -5.59 -17.99 -10.47
N ASP A 210 -5.89 -19.18 -10.97
CA ASP A 210 -7.27 -19.64 -11.06
C ASP A 210 -7.84 -19.90 -9.66
N VAL A 211 -9.01 -19.34 -9.40
CA VAL A 211 -9.71 -19.47 -8.11
C VAL A 211 -10.93 -20.37 -8.30
N ASP A 212 -10.97 -21.47 -7.57
CA ASP A 212 -12.14 -22.35 -7.49
C ASP A 212 -12.58 -22.45 -6.03
N VAL A 213 -13.61 -21.67 -5.65
CA VAL A 213 -14.10 -21.64 -4.27
C VAL A 213 -14.77 -22.94 -3.84
N MET A 214 -15.29 -23.71 -4.80
CA MET A 214 -15.87 -25.03 -4.53
C MET A 214 -14.77 -26.07 -4.26
N ALA A 215 -13.68 -26.05 -5.02
CA ALA A 215 -12.54 -26.94 -4.80
C ALA A 215 -11.76 -26.59 -3.52
N LEU A 216 -11.60 -25.29 -3.23
CA LEU A 216 -11.06 -24.82 -1.94
C LEU A 216 -11.97 -25.23 -0.78
N ASP A 217 -13.28 -25.24 -1.00
CA ASP A 217 -14.32 -25.49 0.00
C ASP A 217 -14.17 -24.56 1.23
N CYS A 218 -13.87 -23.29 0.96
CA CYS A 218 -13.83 -22.21 1.94
C CYS A 218 -15.23 -21.63 2.19
N ASP A 219 -15.45 -21.07 3.38
CA ASP A 219 -16.77 -20.52 3.74
C ASP A 219 -17.00 -19.10 3.20
N PHE A 220 -15.93 -18.29 3.17
CA PHE A 220 -15.93 -16.96 2.57
C PHE A 220 -14.67 -16.73 1.74
N TYR A 221 -14.82 -16.02 0.63
CA TYR A 221 -13.71 -15.57 -0.21
C TYR A 221 -13.95 -14.12 -0.64
N VAL A 222 -12.95 -13.25 -0.51
CA VAL A 222 -13.10 -11.83 -0.82
C VAL A 222 -12.08 -11.36 -1.85
N PHE A 223 -12.46 -10.41 -2.70
CA PHE A 223 -11.51 -9.75 -3.60
C PHE A 223 -11.98 -8.34 -4.02
N SER A 224 -11.06 -7.58 -4.60
CA SER A 224 -11.29 -6.20 -5.06
C SER A 224 -11.06 -6.08 -6.56
N ALA A 225 -12.01 -5.48 -7.27
CA ALA A 225 -11.96 -5.34 -8.74
C ALA A 225 -10.71 -4.56 -9.21
N HIS A 226 -10.31 -3.53 -8.47
CA HIS A 226 -9.21 -2.66 -8.87
C HIS A 226 -7.82 -3.32 -8.92
N LYS A 227 -7.68 -4.54 -8.37
CA LYS A 227 -6.46 -5.36 -8.46
C LYS A 227 -6.50 -6.40 -9.59
N MET A 228 -7.64 -6.54 -10.26
CA MET A 228 -7.85 -7.46 -11.40
C MET A 228 -8.32 -6.70 -12.64
N TYR A 229 -7.69 -5.55 -12.89
CA TYR A 229 -7.92 -4.66 -14.06
C TYR A 229 -9.28 -3.96 -14.10
N GLY A 230 -10.13 -4.21 -13.11
CA GLY A 230 -11.46 -3.63 -12.98
C GLY A 230 -11.48 -2.25 -12.30
N PRO A 231 -12.67 -1.67 -12.13
CA PRO A 231 -12.84 -0.32 -11.58
C PRO A 231 -12.54 -0.25 -10.08
N THR A 232 -12.41 0.98 -9.58
CA THR A 232 -12.39 1.26 -8.13
C THR A 232 -13.80 1.21 -7.55
N GLY A 233 -13.90 1.07 -6.21
CA GLY A 233 -15.19 1.10 -5.51
C GLY A 233 -16.09 -0.10 -5.78
N VAL A 234 -15.51 -1.23 -6.21
CA VAL A 234 -16.20 -2.51 -6.39
C VAL A 234 -15.34 -3.64 -5.81
N GLY A 235 -15.96 -4.48 -5.02
CA GLY A 235 -15.43 -5.73 -4.51
C GLY A 235 -16.50 -6.79 -4.42
N VAL A 236 -16.05 -7.99 -4.10
CA VAL A 236 -16.89 -9.18 -4.04
C VAL A 236 -16.64 -9.88 -2.72
N LEU A 237 -17.74 -10.21 -2.05
CA LEU A 237 -17.79 -11.25 -1.04
C LEU A 237 -18.48 -12.46 -1.66
N TYR A 238 -17.74 -13.55 -1.81
CA TYR A 238 -18.32 -14.89 -1.88
C TYR A 238 -18.56 -15.40 -0.46
N GLY A 239 -19.72 -15.98 -0.22
CA GLY A 239 -19.99 -16.75 0.99
C GLY A 239 -20.90 -17.93 0.69
N LYS A 240 -20.68 -19.08 1.34
CA LYS A 240 -21.59 -20.22 1.20
C LYS A 240 -23.01 -19.81 1.55
N LYS A 241 -23.96 -20.14 0.66
CA LYS A 241 -25.37 -19.71 0.77
C LYS A 241 -25.96 -19.96 2.16
N ALA A 242 -25.77 -21.17 2.70
CA ALA A 242 -26.32 -21.57 4.00
C ALA A 242 -25.82 -20.69 5.16
N ILE A 243 -24.60 -20.16 5.08
CA ILE A 243 -24.03 -19.27 6.10
C ILE A 243 -24.57 -17.86 5.90
N LEU A 244 -24.54 -17.36 4.65
CA LEU A 244 -25.07 -16.03 4.31
C LEU A 244 -26.55 -15.89 4.67
N GLU A 245 -27.36 -16.94 4.56
CA GLU A 245 -28.79 -16.92 4.94
C GLU A 245 -28.99 -16.66 6.43
N GLN A 246 -28.15 -17.24 7.29
CA GLN A 246 -28.23 -17.12 8.74
C GLN A 246 -27.71 -15.78 9.28
N MET A 247 -26.85 -15.12 8.51
CA MET A 247 -26.25 -13.84 8.88
C MET A 247 -27.28 -12.69 8.92
N PRO A 248 -27.33 -11.86 9.98
CA PRO A 248 -28.20 -10.68 10.03
C PRO A 248 -27.74 -9.60 9.03
N PRO A 249 -28.58 -8.64 8.61
CA PRO A 249 -28.14 -7.58 7.71
C PRO A 249 -26.95 -6.77 8.26
N TYR A 250 -26.12 -6.25 7.35
CA TYR A 250 -24.96 -5.42 7.68
C TYR A 250 -25.27 -3.92 7.61
N GLN A 251 -25.53 -3.41 6.40
CA GLN A 251 -26.04 -2.06 6.17
C GLN A 251 -27.55 -2.13 5.97
N ALA A 252 -28.28 -1.08 6.35
CA ALA A 252 -29.74 -1.04 6.30
C ALA A 252 -30.23 0.19 5.52
N GLY A 253 -31.28 0.00 4.71
CA GLY A 253 -31.85 1.04 3.87
C GLY A 253 -32.76 0.47 2.78
N GLY A 254 -32.87 1.19 1.66
CA GLY A 254 -33.53 0.67 0.46
C GLY A 254 -32.84 -0.57 -0.11
N GLU A 255 -33.49 -1.21 -1.07
CA GLU A 255 -33.08 -2.45 -1.79
C GLU A 255 -32.98 -3.73 -0.96
N MET A 256 -32.45 -3.65 0.25
CA MET A 256 -32.23 -4.80 1.15
C MET A 256 -33.45 -5.23 1.97
N ILE A 257 -34.56 -4.50 1.84
CA ILE A 257 -35.83 -4.77 2.54
C ILE A 257 -36.81 -5.55 1.67
N LYS A 258 -37.70 -6.32 2.30
CA LYS A 258 -38.90 -6.90 1.69
C LYS A 258 -40.15 -6.09 2.04
N THR A 259 -40.32 -5.75 3.32
CA THR A 259 -41.39 -4.84 3.80
C THR A 259 -40.85 -3.91 4.89
N VAL A 260 -41.39 -2.69 4.96
CA VAL A 260 -41.07 -1.70 6.00
C VAL A 260 -42.37 -1.09 6.52
N SER A 261 -42.56 -1.11 7.84
CA SER A 261 -43.52 -0.28 8.57
C SER A 261 -42.82 0.39 9.77
N PHE A 262 -43.54 1.26 10.50
CA PHE A 262 -42.97 1.87 11.72
C PHE A 262 -42.83 0.87 12.87
N GLU A 263 -43.60 -0.22 12.84
CA GLU A 263 -43.59 -1.28 13.85
C GLU A 263 -42.52 -2.34 13.56
N GLN A 264 -42.34 -2.73 12.29
CA GLN A 264 -41.43 -3.82 11.93
C GLN A 264 -40.93 -3.73 10.47
N THR A 265 -39.70 -4.23 10.26
CA THR A 265 -39.09 -4.43 8.95
C THR A 265 -38.81 -5.92 8.71
N SER A 266 -39.08 -6.41 7.50
CA SER A 266 -38.60 -7.71 7.02
C SER A 266 -37.57 -7.50 5.90
N PHE A 267 -36.57 -8.38 5.83
CA PHE A 267 -35.43 -8.23 4.93
C PHE A 267 -35.60 -9.03 3.64
N ASN A 268 -34.90 -8.59 2.58
CA ASN A 268 -34.85 -9.26 1.30
C ASN A 268 -34.03 -10.56 1.39
N GLU A 269 -34.12 -11.37 0.34
CA GLU A 269 -33.33 -12.60 0.20
C GLU A 269 -31.92 -12.30 -0.34
N LEU A 270 -31.07 -13.32 -0.39
CA LEU A 270 -29.75 -13.19 -1.01
C LEU A 270 -29.87 -12.97 -2.52
N PRO A 271 -28.99 -12.17 -3.13
CA PRO A 271 -27.87 -11.44 -2.50
C PRO A 271 -28.27 -10.09 -1.89
N HIS A 272 -29.45 -9.57 -2.23
CA HIS A 272 -29.89 -8.21 -1.93
C HIS A 272 -29.98 -7.86 -0.44
N LYS A 273 -30.13 -8.85 0.44
CA LYS A 273 -30.06 -8.66 1.91
C LYS A 273 -28.83 -7.85 2.37
N PHE A 274 -27.73 -7.92 1.62
CA PHE A 274 -26.47 -7.27 1.96
C PHE A 274 -26.11 -6.08 1.06
N GLU A 275 -26.97 -5.70 0.11
CA GLU A 275 -26.73 -4.66 -0.89
C GLU A 275 -27.67 -3.47 -0.63
N ALA A 276 -27.43 -2.76 0.48
CA ALA A 276 -28.28 -1.66 0.91
C ALA A 276 -28.09 -0.39 0.07
N GLY A 277 -29.21 0.19 -0.37
CA GLY A 277 -29.23 1.40 -1.19
C GLY A 277 -28.85 1.17 -2.65
N THR A 278 -28.78 2.26 -3.43
CA THR A 278 -28.38 2.18 -4.83
C THR A 278 -26.93 1.67 -4.94
N PRO A 279 -26.68 0.56 -5.64
CA PRO A 279 -25.33 0.01 -5.76
C PRO A 279 -24.48 0.80 -6.77
N ASN A 280 -23.18 0.49 -6.82
CA ASN A 280 -22.28 1.01 -7.86
C ASN A 280 -22.53 0.30 -9.20
N VAL A 281 -23.63 0.63 -9.87
CA VAL A 281 -24.09 -0.05 -11.11
C VAL A 281 -23.02 0.01 -12.20
N ALA A 282 -22.49 1.20 -12.48
CA ALA A 282 -21.48 1.40 -13.53
C ALA A 282 -20.19 0.60 -13.25
N GLY A 283 -19.74 0.61 -12.00
CA GLY A 283 -18.57 -0.17 -11.58
C GLY A 283 -18.79 -1.67 -11.69
N VAL A 284 -19.95 -2.18 -11.28
CA VAL A 284 -20.26 -3.63 -11.37
C VAL A 284 -20.28 -4.09 -12.82
N ILE A 285 -20.89 -3.32 -13.72
CA ILE A 285 -20.91 -3.62 -15.16
C ILE A 285 -19.48 -3.59 -15.73
N ALA A 286 -18.67 -2.60 -15.35
CA ALA A 286 -17.27 -2.49 -15.77
C ALA A 286 -16.37 -3.62 -15.19
N LEU A 287 -16.65 -4.14 -13.99
CA LEU A 287 -16.01 -5.38 -13.50
C LEU A 287 -16.36 -6.57 -14.40
N GLY A 288 -17.61 -6.69 -14.85
CA GLY A 288 -18.01 -7.70 -15.82
C GLY A 288 -17.23 -7.61 -17.14
N ALA A 289 -16.92 -6.39 -17.60
CA ALA A 289 -16.04 -6.17 -18.75
C ALA A 289 -14.59 -6.60 -18.47
N SER A 290 -14.08 -6.35 -17.26
CA SER A 290 -12.74 -6.79 -16.84
C SER A 290 -12.57 -8.30 -16.83
N ILE A 291 -13.57 -9.03 -16.31
CA ILE A 291 -13.58 -10.50 -16.32
C ILE A 291 -13.59 -11.01 -17.76
N ARG A 292 -14.46 -10.45 -18.60
CA ARG A 292 -14.52 -10.82 -20.03
C ARG A 292 -13.19 -10.57 -20.74
N PHE A 293 -12.52 -9.46 -20.42
CA PHE A 293 -11.21 -9.15 -20.97
C PHE A 293 -10.18 -10.23 -20.61
N LEU A 294 -10.15 -10.67 -19.35
CA LEU A 294 -9.27 -11.76 -18.90
C LEU A 294 -9.59 -13.11 -19.56
N GLU A 295 -10.88 -13.46 -19.63
CA GLU A 295 -11.36 -14.69 -20.28
C GLU A 295 -10.88 -14.77 -21.75
N GLN A 296 -10.89 -13.63 -22.46
CA GLN A 296 -10.48 -13.55 -23.88
C GLN A 296 -8.99 -13.79 -24.10
N GLN A 297 -8.12 -13.54 -23.11
CA GLN A 297 -6.67 -13.75 -23.26
C GLN A 297 -6.26 -15.21 -23.09
N GLY A 298 -7.11 -16.04 -22.49
CA GLY A 298 -6.79 -17.40 -22.09
C GLY A 298 -5.86 -17.42 -20.87
N HIS A 299 -6.41 -17.76 -19.71
CA HIS A 299 -5.70 -17.70 -18.41
C HIS A 299 -4.34 -18.42 -18.43
N ALA A 300 -4.27 -19.61 -19.02
CA ALA A 300 -3.03 -20.40 -19.06
C ALA A 300 -1.88 -19.69 -19.77
N ALA A 301 -2.14 -18.99 -20.88
CA ALA A 301 -1.09 -18.30 -21.63
C ALA A 301 -0.65 -17.01 -20.94
N LEU A 302 -1.59 -16.28 -20.31
CA LEU A 302 -1.31 -15.10 -19.50
C LEU A 302 -0.48 -15.47 -18.27
N PHE A 303 -0.88 -16.50 -17.52
CA PHE A 303 -0.13 -16.96 -16.35
C PHE A 303 1.24 -17.52 -16.70
N ALA A 304 1.37 -18.23 -17.83
CA ALA A 304 2.68 -18.68 -18.30
C ALA A 304 3.62 -17.50 -18.61
N TYR A 305 3.08 -16.39 -19.13
CA TYR A 305 3.87 -15.17 -19.34
C TYR A 305 4.24 -14.49 -18.02
N GLU A 306 3.29 -14.33 -17.09
CA GLU A 306 3.57 -13.77 -15.76
C GLU A 306 4.62 -14.61 -15.01
N GLU A 307 4.58 -15.93 -15.15
CA GLU A 307 5.56 -16.86 -14.57
C GLU A 307 6.96 -16.65 -15.14
N GLN A 308 7.10 -16.50 -16.47
CA GLN A 308 8.38 -16.16 -17.10
C GLN A 308 8.91 -14.81 -16.61
N LEU A 309 8.02 -13.82 -16.52
CA LEU A 309 8.37 -12.47 -16.07
C LEU A 309 8.77 -12.46 -14.59
N ARG A 310 8.06 -13.22 -13.75
CA ARG A 310 8.38 -13.45 -12.33
C ARG A 310 9.77 -14.03 -12.19
N ALA A 311 10.04 -15.17 -12.84
CA ALA A 311 11.33 -15.85 -12.76
C ALA A 311 12.49 -14.98 -13.24
N TYR A 312 12.29 -14.26 -14.36
CA TYR A 312 13.28 -13.34 -14.88
C TYR A 312 13.56 -12.18 -13.91
N CYS A 313 12.51 -11.54 -13.41
CA CYS A 313 12.65 -10.42 -12.48
C CYS A 313 13.33 -10.83 -11.18
N PHE A 314 12.98 -12.00 -10.63
CA PHE A 314 13.65 -12.54 -9.45
C PHE A 314 15.15 -12.73 -9.69
N ALA A 315 15.54 -13.36 -10.81
CA ALA A 315 16.94 -13.57 -11.16
C ALA A 315 17.70 -12.25 -11.32
N GLN A 316 17.09 -11.26 -11.99
CA GLN A 316 17.72 -9.95 -12.20
C GLN A 316 17.86 -9.16 -10.88
N LEU A 317 16.84 -9.13 -10.04
CA LEU A 317 16.90 -8.49 -8.72
C LEU A 317 17.92 -9.16 -7.82
N SER A 318 18.01 -10.49 -7.84
CA SER A 318 19.02 -11.26 -7.10
C SER A 318 20.46 -10.92 -7.51
N SER A 319 20.66 -10.40 -8.72
CA SER A 319 21.98 -9.94 -9.21
C SER A 319 22.38 -8.55 -8.70
N VAL A 320 21.47 -7.82 -8.04
CA VAL A 320 21.76 -6.49 -7.50
C VAL A 320 22.52 -6.64 -6.18
N LYS A 321 23.76 -6.14 -6.14
CA LYS A 321 24.56 -6.11 -4.92
C LYS A 321 23.81 -5.36 -3.82
N ASP A 322 23.91 -5.84 -2.57
CA ASP A 322 23.30 -5.22 -1.39
C ASP A 322 21.75 -5.20 -1.37
N LEU A 323 21.10 -5.82 -2.35
CA LEU A 323 19.65 -6.09 -2.32
C LEU A 323 19.37 -7.30 -1.42
N VAL A 324 18.45 -7.11 -0.49
CA VAL A 324 18.02 -8.14 0.47
C VAL A 324 16.50 -8.28 0.39
N PHE A 325 16.04 -9.44 -0.07
CA PHE A 325 14.62 -9.80 0.00
C PHE A 325 14.19 -9.94 1.47
N ILE A 326 12.93 -9.59 1.76
CA ILE A 326 12.44 -9.60 3.15
C ILE A 326 12.20 -11.02 3.72
N VAL A 327 12.14 -12.04 2.85
CA VAL A 327 12.00 -13.46 3.20
C VAL A 327 12.84 -14.31 2.26
N ALA A 328 13.07 -15.58 2.62
CA ALA A 328 13.83 -16.50 1.80
C ALA A 328 13.05 -17.00 0.56
N GLY A 329 13.81 -17.28 -0.50
CA GLY A 329 13.36 -17.93 -1.73
C GLY A 329 12.50 -17.06 -2.66
N GLU A 330 12.15 -17.64 -3.80
CA GLU A 330 11.39 -16.98 -4.86
C GLU A 330 9.90 -16.82 -4.49
N PRO A 331 9.24 -15.67 -4.78
CA PRO A 331 7.80 -15.50 -4.59
C PRO A 331 7.01 -16.29 -5.64
N ASP A 332 5.76 -16.68 -5.37
CA ASP A 332 4.93 -17.45 -6.32
C ASP A 332 4.23 -16.58 -7.38
N ILE A 333 4.08 -15.27 -7.11
CA ILE A 333 3.55 -14.27 -8.05
C ILE A 333 4.59 -13.18 -8.29
N PRO A 334 4.48 -12.33 -9.33
CA PRO A 334 5.46 -11.28 -9.63
C PRO A 334 5.38 -10.09 -8.66
N VAL A 335 5.53 -10.35 -7.35
CA VAL A 335 5.59 -9.37 -6.26
C VAL A 335 6.90 -9.57 -5.50
N PHE A 336 7.76 -8.56 -5.54
CA PHE A 336 9.10 -8.59 -4.99
C PHE A 336 9.24 -7.51 -3.91
N SER A 337 9.36 -7.94 -2.66
CA SER A 337 9.63 -7.06 -1.53
C SER A 337 11.07 -7.18 -1.05
N PHE A 338 11.79 -6.06 -1.03
CA PHE A 338 13.21 -6.02 -0.71
C PHE A 338 13.62 -4.69 -0.07
N SER A 339 14.84 -4.67 0.46
CA SER A 339 15.54 -3.46 0.87
C SER A 339 16.90 -3.39 0.19
N LEU A 340 17.49 -2.20 0.13
CA LEU A 340 18.89 -2.00 -0.29
C LEU A 340 19.71 -1.59 0.92
N LYS A 341 20.75 -2.35 1.26
CA LYS A 341 21.58 -2.08 2.44
C LYS A 341 22.15 -0.66 2.39
N GLY A 342 22.01 0.07 3.51
CA GLY A 342 22.49 1.46 3.63
C GLY A 342 21.63 2.51 2.92
N GLN A 343 20.52 2.12 2.28
CA GLN A 343 19.59 3.04 1.64
C GLN A 343 18.22 2.98 2.34
N HIS A 344 17.59 4.15 2.53
CA HIS A 344 16.24 4.20 3.05
C HIS A 344 15.24 3.84 1.93
N ASN A 345 14.23 3.01 2.22
CA ASN A 345 13.26 2.53 1.21
C ASN A 345 12.59 3.66 0.40
N HIS A 346 12.23 4.76 1.07
CA HIS A 346 11.67 5.93 0.39
C HIS A 346 12.64 6.64 -0.55
N ASP A 347 13.94 6.65 -0.24
CA ASP A 347 14.95 7.28 -1.09
C ASP A 347 15.14 6.44 -2.37
N VAL A 348 15.11 5.10 -2.24
CA VAL A 348 15.12 4.16 -3.37
C VAL A 348 13.90 4.38 -4.27
N ALA A 349 12.69 4.44 -3.68
CA ALA A 349 11.47 4.70 -4.43
C ALA A 349 11.50 6.09 -5.11
N ALA A 350 12.04 7.12 -4.46
CA ALA A 350 12.20 8.46 -5.04
C ALA A 350 13.10 8.42 -6.29
N ALA A 351 14.22 7.73 -6.18
CA ALA A 351 15.20 7.65 -7.25
C ALA A 351 14.63 6.91 -8.47
N LEU A 352 13.89 5.83 -8.24
CA LEU A 352 13.19 5.10 -9.31
C LEU A 352 12.09 5.95 -9.97
N ASP A 353 11.29 6.69 -9.19
CA ASP A 353 10.25 7.57 -9.72
C ASP A 353 10.82 8.72 -10.60
N SER A 354 12.00 9.24 -10.25
CA SER A 354 12.68 10.29 -11.03
C SER A 354 13.01 9.86 -12.46
N VAL A 355 13.11 8.56 -12.70
CA VAL A 355 13.38 7.97 -14.02
C VAL A 355 12.15 7.27 -14.62
N GLY A 356 10.96 7.50 -14.07
CA GLY A 356 9.68 7.01 -14.58
C GLY A 356 9.24 5.64 -14.05
N ILE A 357 9.95 5.07 -13.07
CA ILE A 357 9.64 3.74 -12.50
C ILE A 357 8.81 3.90 -11.23
N ALA A 358 7.53 3.55 -11.31
CA ALA A 358 6.60 3.58 -10.18
C ALA A 358 6.69 2.28 -9.36
N VAL A 359 7.26 2.37 -8.16
CA VAL A 359 7.25 1.31 -7.13
C VAL A 359 6.61 1.84 -5.85
N ARG A 360 6.33 0.96 -4.89
CA ARG A 360 5.85 1.37 -3.56
C ARG A 360 6.91 1.17 -2.50
N SER A 361 6.92 2.03 -1.49
CA SER A 361 7.76 1.86 -0.29
C SER A 361 6.92 2.04 0.98
N GLY A 362 7.29 1.35 2.06
CA GLY A 362 6.66 1.48 3.37
C GLY A 362 6.22 0.13 3.94
N HIS A 363 5.14 0.13 4.71
CA HIS A 363 4.61 -1.06 5.41
C HIS A 363 3.60 -1.87 4.59
N HIS A 364 3.15 -1.34 3.44
CA HIS A 364 2.18 -2.00 2.54
C HIS A 364 0.90 -2.49 3.22
N CYS A 365 0.44 -1.76 4.23
CA CYS A 365 -0.70 -2.15 5.08
C CYS A 365 -0.54 -3.54 5.73
N ALA A 366 0.68 -3.91 6.10
CA ALA A 366 1.02 -5.17 6.76
C ALA A 366 2.03 -4.92 7.91
N MET A 367 1.78 -3.90 8.75
CA MET A 367 2.68 -3.54 9.85
C MET A 367 3.02 -4.71 10.80
N PRO A 368 2.08 -5.60 11.18
CA PRO A 368 2.42 -6.77 11.99
C PRO A 368 3.42 -7.72 11.32
N LEU A 369 3.37 -7.85 10.00
CA LEU A 369 4.37 -8.62 9.24
C LEU A 369 5.75 -7.97 9.36
N MET A 370 5.81 -6.64 9.19
CA MET A 370 7.07 -5.89 9.30
C MET A 370 7.69 -6.09 10.69
N GLN A 371 6.88 -6.01 11.74
CA GLN A 371 7.30 -6.28 13.11
C GLN A 371 7.77 -7.73 13.30
N TYR A 372 7.03 -8.70 12.76
CA TYR A 372 7.36 -10.13 12.85
C TYR A 372 8.71 -10.44 12.18
N LEU A 373 8.96 -9.86 11.01
CA LEU A 373 10.23 -9.99 10.27
C LEU A 373 11.34 -9.06 10.79
N GLN A 374 11.05 -8.22 11.78
CA GLN A 374 11.98 -7.24 12.35
C GLN A 374 12.55 -6.26 11.30
N VAL A 375 11.72 -5.85 10.34
CA VAL A 375 12.03 -4.84 9.34
C VAL A 375 11.16 -3.60 9.54
N THR A 376 11.67 -2.41 9.21
CA THR A 376 10.89 -1.17 9.33
C THR A 376 9.97 -0.91 8.13
N GLY A 377 10.12 -1.71 7.08
CA GLY A 377 9.38 -1.60 5.82
C GLY A 377 10.24 -2.12 4.66
N CYS A 378 9.69 -2.09 3.45
CA CYS A 378 10.42 -2.48 2.25
C CYS A 378 10.05 -1.62 1.04
N VAL A 379 10.83 -1.75 -0.02
CA VAL A 379 10.40 -1.44 -1.39
C VAL A 379 9.65 -2.65 -1.92
N ARG A 380 8.53 -2.42 -2.60
CA ARG A 380 7.77 -3.45 -3.31
C ARG A 380 7.67 -3.11 -4.79
N LEU A 381 8.20 -4.02 -5.61
CA LEU A 381 8.10 -4.01 -7.06
C LEU A 381 7.14 -5.14 -7.44
N SER A 382 6.00 -4.81 -8.02
CA SER A 382 4.93 -5.75 -8.38
C SER A 382 4.52 -5.59 -9.83
N LEU A 383 4.67 -6.64 -10.62
CA LEU A 383 4.44 -6.64 -12.06
C LEU A 383 3.05 -7.23 -12.38
N SER A 384 2.68 -7.15 -13.64
CA SER A 384 1.43 -7.63 -14.22
C SER A 384 1.68 -8.02 -15.67
N ALA A 385 0.77 -8.76 -16.29
CA ALA A 385 0.87 -9.23 -17.67
C ALA A 385 1.12 -8.14 -18.75
N TYR A 386 0.95 -6.85 -18.48
CA TYR A 386 1.34 -5.77 -19.40
C TYR A 386 2.78 -5.27 -19.23
N ASN A 387 3.49 -5.73 -18.21
CA ASN A 387 4.90 -5.42 -18.02
C ASN A 387 5.78 -6.30 -18.92
N ASN A 388 7.03 -5.91 -19.15
CA ASN A 388 7.96 -6.65 -20.00
C ASN A 388 9.38 -6.74 -19.44
N PHE A 389 10.22 -7.58 -20.06
CA PHE A 389 11.60 -7.83 -19.64
C PHE A 389 12.49 -6.58 -19.72
N GLN A 390 12.28 -5.72 -20.72
CA GLN A 390 13.07 -4.48 -20.88
C GLN A 390 12.79 -3.48 -19.74
N GLU A 391 11.55 -3.42 -19.25
CA GLU A 391 11.21 -2.63 -18.06
C GLU A 391 11.94 -3.15 -16.81
N VAL A 392 12.05 -4.48 -16.68
CA VAL A 392 12.80 -5.12 -15.59
C VAL A 392 14.29 -4.78 -15.68
N ASP A 393 14.88 -4.93 -16.88
CA ASP A 393 16.30 -4.63 -17.12
C ASP A 393 16.63 -3.18 -16.74
N PHE A 394 15.78 -2.24 -17.16
CA PHE A 394 15.96 -0.84 -16.84
C PHE A 394 15.87 -0.58 -15.33
N ALA A 395 14.89 -1.16 -14.63
CA ALA A 395 14.79 -1.00 -13.18
C ALA A 395 15.99 -1.58 -12.42
N VAL A 396 16.48 -2.75 -12.83
CA VAL A 396 17.65 -3.41 -12.25
C VAL A 396 18.92 -2.58 -12.50
N GLN A 397 19.06 -1.98 -13.69
CA GLN A 397 20.15 -1.04 -13.97
C GLN A 397 20.13 0.15 -13.00
N GLN A 398 18.97 0.75 -12.77
CA GLN A 398 18.83 1.90 -11.85
C GLN A 398 19.15 1.51 -10.41
N LEU A 399 18.71 0.33 -9.96
CA LEU A 399 19.06 -0.21 -8.64
C LEU A 399 20.58 -0.42 -8.50
N LYS A 400 21.25 -0.96 -9.52
CA LYS A 400 22.71 -1.14 -9.53
C LYS A 400 23.44 0.20 -9.40
N ILE A 401 23.00 1.26 -10.10
CA ILE A 401 23.57 2.61 -9.99
C ILE A 401 23.49 3.14 -8.55
N LEU A 402 22.36 2.93 -7.87
CA LEU A 402 22.18 3.36 -6.48
C LEU A 402 23.18 2.69 -5.53
N THR A 403 23.52 1.43 -5.77
CA THR A 403 24.48 0.66 -4.96
C THR A 403 25.95 1.02 -5.25
N GLN A 404 26.28 1.43 -6.48
CA GLN A 404 27.64 1.82 -6.87
C GLN A 404 28.03 3.23 -6.41
N SER A 405 27.07 4.17 -6.36
CA SER A 405 27.30 5.58 -5.97
C SER A 405 27.84 5.80 -4.55
N VAL A 406 27.86 4.75 -3.72
CA VAL A 406 28.41 4.78 -2.36
C VAL A 406 29.93 4.51 -2.34
N LEU A 407 30.46 3.75 -3.30
CA LEU A 407 31.85 3.32 -3.33
C LEU A 407 32.82 4.42 -3.80
N GLU A 408 32.42 5.26 -4.76
CA GLU A 408 33.31 6.29 -5.33
C GLU A 408 33.60 7.49 -4.40
N THR A 409 32.97 7.58 -3.22
CA THR A 409 33.20 8.71 -2.29
C THR A 409 33.91 8.34 -1.00
N CYS A 410 34.38 7.10 -0.84
CA CYS A 410 35.10 6.67 0.36
C CYS A 410 36.64 6.64 0.21
N ASP A 411 37.19 6.70 -1.02
CA ASP A 411 38.62 6.47 -1.25
C ASP A 411 39.48 7.72 -1.57
N GLU A 412 38.91 8.93 -1.64
CA GLU A 412 39.69 10.14 -2.00
C GLU A 412 40.21 11.00 -0.82
N THR A 413 40.20 10.52 0.43
CA THR A 413 40.70 11.31 1.58
C THR A 413 41.77 10.64 2.44
N SER A 414 42.62 9.79 1.86
CA SER A 414 43.76 9.22 2.59
C SER A 414 45.06 9.18 1.78
N SER A 415 45.57 10.34 1.36
CA SER A 415 47.02 10.54 1.21
C SER A 415 47.34 12.01 0.99
N ASN A 416 47.60 12.73 2.09
CA ASN A 416 48.63 13.77 2.22
C ASN A 416 48.27 14.71 3.37
N THR A 417 48.93 14.55 4.52
CA THR A 417 49.40 15.69 5.29
C THR A 417 50.45 15.25 6.30
N SER A 418 51.65 15.74 6.07
CA SER A 418 52.83 15.67 6.91
C SER A 418 52.69 16.55 8.16
N HIS A 419 53.43 16.12 9.19
CA HIS A 419 53.71 16.74 10.47
C HIS A 419 53.61 18.28 10.57
N LEU A 420 52.91 18.74 11.61
CA LEU A 420 53.34 19.83 12.48
C LEU A 420 52.66 19.70 13.86
N ARG A 421 53.46 19.40 14.89
CA ARG A 421 53.08 19.52 16.31
C ARG A 421 53.12 21.00 16.68
N LEU A 422 52.10 21.50 17.38
CA LEU A 422 52.21 22.63 18.30
C LEU A 422 51.21 22.50 19.46
N SER A 423 51.63 23.04 20.58
CA SER A 423 51.26 22.89 22.00
C SER A 423 49.82 23.21 22.42
N ALA A 424 49.44 22.62 23.55
CA ALA A 424 48.27 22.96 24.36
C ALA A 424 48.35 24.38 24.98
N SER A 425 47.26 25.14 24.88
CA SER A 425 46.89 26.20 25.81
C SER A 425 45.38 26.47 25.74
N ASN A 426 44.79 26.75 26.92
CA ASN A 426 43.39 27.11 27.15
C ASN A 426 42.95 28.32 26.32
N ASN A 427 41.73 28.28 25.74
CA ASN A 427 40.66 29.24 25.98
C ASN A 427 39.46 29.02 25.02
N HIS A 428 38.26 29.22 25.57
CA HIS A 428 36.98 29.49 24.91
C HIS A 428 36.87 29.20 23.40
N ASN A 429 36.14 28.17 23.03
CA ASN A 429 35.60 28.03 21.67
C ASN A 429 34.48 29.08 21.45
N PRO A 430 34.65 30.08 20.59
CA PRO A 430 33.52 30.76 19.99
C PRO A 430 32.99 29.86 18.88
N ILE A 431 31.73 29.46 18.98
CA ILE A 431 31.00 28.80 17.89
C ILE A 431 30.81 29.86 16.80
N VAL A 432 31.74 29.93 15.84
CA VAL A 432 31.54 30.66 14.58
C VAL A 432 31.07 29.64 13.55
N SER A 433 29.90 29.94 12.99
CA SER A 433 28.98 29.14 12.20
C SER A 433 29.50 28.73 10.82
N ASN A 434 29.21 27.48 10.42
CA ASN A 434 28.92 27.12 9.03
C ASN A 434 27.43 26.71 8.94
N ASP A 435 26.54 27.55 9.47
CA ASP A 435 25.10 27.32 9.40
C ASP A 435 24.62 27.72 7.98
N LEU A 436 23.98 26.77 7.28
CA LEU A 436 23.37 26.97 5.96
C LEU A 436 22.32 28.10 6.03
N THR A 437 22.39 29.08 5.15
CA THR A 437 21.44 30.22 5.12
C THR A 437 20.37 30.08 4.03
N VAL A 438 19.30 30.87 4.13
CA VAL A 438 18.25 30.95 3.09
C VAL A 438 18.84 31.31 1.73
N ASP A 439 19.76 32.28 1.68
CA ASP A 439 20.40 32.74 0.45
C ASP A 439 21.27 31.66 -0.20
N ASP A 440 21.97 30.86 0.61
CA ASP A 440 22.75 29.72 0.12
C ASP A 440 21.84 28.70 -0.56
N VAL A 441 20.70 28.38 0.06
CA VAL A 441 19.73 27.44 -0.49
C VAL A 441 19.10 27.98 -1.77
N LEU A 442 18.70 29.26 -1.80
CA LEU A 442 18.14 29.90 -2.99
C LEU A 442 19.15 29.89 -4.15
N ALA A 443 20.40 30.26 -3.89
CA ALA A 443 21.46 30.26 -4.90
C ALA A 443 21.77 28.84 -5.42
N MET A 444 21.73 27.83 -4.55
CA MET A 444 21.91 26.44 -4.91
C MET A 444 20.76 25.94 -5.82
N PHE A 445 19.51 26.18 -5.43
CA PHE A 445 18.34 25.75 -6.20
C PHE A 445 18.15 26.53 -7.51
N ALA A 446 18.60 27.78 -7.57
CA ALA A 446 18.60 28.56 -8.81
C ALA A 446 19.56 28.00 -9.87
N LYS A 447 20.68 27.38 -9.44
CA LYS A 447 21.65 26.72 -10.35
C LYS A 447 21.19 25.35 -10.82
N ALA A 448 20.34 24.67 -10.05
CA ALA A 448 19.84 23.33 -10.35
C ALA A 448 18.79 23.38 -11.49
N LYS A 449 19.17 22.88 -12.67
CA LYS A 449 18.27 22.82 -13.83
C LYS A 449 17.33 21.62 -13.71
N GLY A 450 16.03 21.89 -13.59
CA GLY A 450 14.98 20.87 -13.50
C GLY A 450 14.89 20.20 -12.13
N TRP A 451 13.87 19.35 -11.97
CA TRP A 451 13.57 18.71 -10.68
C TRP A 451 14.65 17.73 -10.22
N ASP A 452 15.20 16.90 -11.13
CA ASP A 452 16.22 15.90 -10.77
C ASP A 452 17.45 16.52 -10.12
N SER A 453 17.91 17.66 -10.66
CA SER A 453 19.02 18.43 -10.10
C SER A 453 18.68 18.98 -8.72
N LYS A 454 17.47 19.53 -8.54
CA LYS A 454 17.00 20.03 -7.24
C LYS A 454 16.88 18.90 -6.22
N HIS A 455 16.35 17.75 -6.61
CA HIS A 455 16.26 16.57 -5.77
C HIS A 455 17.64 16.05 -5.35
N ARG A 456 18.62 16.08 -6.26
CA ARG A 456 20.02 15.79 -5.94
C ARG A 456 20.58 16.74 -4.87
N GLU A 457 20.31 18.04 -4.97
CA GLU A 457 20.74 19.00 -3.95
C GLU A 457 20.10 18.72 -2.59
N ILE A 458 18.80 18.38 -2.54
CA ILE A 458 18.13 17.93 -1.30
C ILE A 458 18.86 16.71 -0.72
N MET A 459 19.19 15.72 -1.55
CA MET A 459 19.91 14.53 -1.11
C MET A 459 21.33 14.84 -0.62
N LEU A 460 22.03 15.79 -1.24
CA LEU A 460 23.35 16.24 -0.79
C LEU A 460 23.29 16.98 0.54
N LEU A 461 22.31 17.87 0.72
CA LEU A 461 22.02 18.49 2.00
C LEU A 461 21.74 17.43 3.08
N GLY A 462 20.90 16.44 2.77
CA GLY A 462 20.61 15.33 3.68
C GLY A 462 21.79 14.42 4.00
N LYS A 463 22.82 14.39 3.13
CA LYS A 463 24.11 13.71 3.40
C LYS A 463 24.97 14.50 4.39
N LYS A 464 25.01 15.82 4.22
CA LYS A 464 25.81 16.74 5.05
C LYS A 464 25.14 17.09 6.38
N HIS A 465 23.82 16.86 6.48
CA HIS A 465 23.01 17.20 7.63
C HIS A 465 23.50 16.50 8.91
N VAL A 466 23.68 17.28 9.97
CA VAL A 466 24.21 16.81 11.25
C VAL A 466 23.16 15.91 11.92
N ARG A 467 23.58 14.71 12.33
CA ARG A 467 22.71 13.73 13.00
C ARG A 467 22.44 14.12 14.45
N LEU A 468 21.21 13.86 14.91
CA LEU A 468 20.87 14.00 16.33
C LEU A 468 21.49 12.87 17.14
N SER A 469 21.83 13.16 18.40
CA SER A 469 22.29 12.13 19.33
C SER A 469 21.13 11.17 19.67
N VAL A 470 21.45 9.95 20.12
CA VAL A 470 20.41 8.97 20.49
C VAL A 470 19.54 9.48 21.64
N GLN A 471 20.13 10.26 22.56
CA GLN A 471 19.42 10.83 23.72
C GLN A 471 18.39 11.90 23.33
N ASP A 472 18.61 12.58 22.19
CA ASP A 472 17.71 13.61 21.67
C ASP A 472 16.53 13.02 20.88
N LYS A 473 16.53 11.71 20.57
CA LYS A 473 15.48 11.02 19.83
C LYS A 473 14.47 10.38 20.79
N THR A 474 13.58 11.21 21.32
CA THR A 474 12.55 10.82 22.30
C THR A 474 11.15 10.95 21.71
N GLU A 475 10.14 10.46 22.43
CA GLU A 475 8.73 10.69 22.06
C GLU A 475 8.35 12.18 22.04
N GLN A 476 9.04 13.02 22.80
CA GLN A 476 8.77 14.47 22.80
C GLN A 476 9.32 15.16 21.55
N SER A 477 10.48 14.70 21.05
CA SER A 477 11.10 15.27 19.86
C SER A 477 10.55 14.69 18.55
N ILE A 478 9.80 13.58 18.58
CA ILE A 478 9.23 12.99 17.37
C ILE A 478 8.23 13.93 16.68
N ILE A 479 8.25 13.91 15.35
CA ILE A 479 7.34 14.64 14.48
C ILE A 479 6.26 13.67 14.01
N SER A 480 5.05 13.82 14.54
CA SER A 480 3.89 12.99 14.14
C SER A 480 3.40 13.38 12.75
N GLY A 481 3.02 12.40 11.94
CA GLY A 481 2.46 12.62 10.59
C GLY A 481 3.47 12.49 9.44
N CYS A 482 4.71 12.05 9.71
CA CYS A 482 5.67 11.66 8.70
C CYS A 482 5.64 10.13 8.46
N GLU A 483 5.77 9.69 7.21
CA GLU A 483 5.87 8.24 6.88
C GLU A 483 7.20 7.62 7.33
N SER A 484 8.27 8.40 7.38
CA SER A 484 9.55 8.06 8.01
C SER A 484 9.70 8.79 9.34
N HIS A 485 10.31 8.15 10.35
CA HIS A 485 10.59 8.85 11.59
C HIS A 485 11.44 10.10 11.36
N ALA A 486 11.00 11.19 11.96
CA ALA A 486 11.70 12.46 12.01
C ALA A 486 11.58 13.02 13.42
N TRP A 487 12.64 13.67 13.88
CA TRP A 487 12.74 14.28 15.20
C TRP A 487 13.17 15.72 15.06
N LEU A 488 12.69 16.57 15.96
CA LEU A 488 13.01 17.98 16.04
C LEU A 488 13.14 18.39 17.51
N VAL A 489 14.27 19.00 17.84
CA VAL A 489 14.57 19.57 19.15
C VAL A 489 14.71 21.07 19.02
N CYS A 490 14.17 21.80 19.99
CA CYS A 490 14.22 23.25 20.08
C CYS A 490 15.08 23.68 21.27
N TYR A 491 15.90 24.70 21.06
CA TYR A 491 16.69 25.38 22.07
C TYR A 491 16.38 26.87 21.96
N GLN A 492 16.11 27.53 23.09
CA GLN A 492 15.96 28.98 23.13
C GLN A 492 17.20 29.59 23.76
N GLU A 493 17.83 30.53 23.05
CA GLU A 493 18.96 31.29 23.58
C GLU A 493 18.47 32.40 24.51
N THR A 494 19.33 32.86 25.42
CA THR A 494 19.04 34.01 26.31
C THR A 494 18.73 35.30 25.55
N SER A 495 19.08 35.37 24.26
CA SER A 495 18.74 36.46 23.34
C SER A 495 17.28 36.44 22.85
N GLY A 496 16.50 35.41 23.21
CA GLY A 496 15.14 35.20 22.72
C GLY A 496 15.08 34.57 21.32
N LYS A 497 16.22 34.22 20.75
CA LYS A 497 16.33 33.52 19.46
C LYS A 497 16.17 32.02 19.63
N PHE A 498 15.52 31.39 18.65
CA PHE A 498 15.32 29.96 18.60
C PHE A 498 16.38 29.28 17.73
N ARG A 499 16.83 28.12 18.18
CA ARG A 499 17.70 27.21 17.44
C ARG A 499 17.09 25.82 17.46
N PHE A 500 16.92 25.26 16.28
CA PHE A 500 16.34 23.96 16.06
C PHE A 500 17.40 22.99 15.54
N LYS A 501 17.31 21.74 15.97
CA LYS A 501 18.06 20.61 15.39
C LYS A 501 17.06 19.53 15.03
N GLY A 502 17.12 19.07 13.79
CA GLY A 502 16.27 17.98 13.31
C GLY A 502 17.07 16.78 12.86
N ASP A 503 16.47 15.61 12.81
CA ASP A 503 17.02 14.43 12.15
C ASP A 503 15.89 13.57 11.59
N SER A 504 16.20 12.71 10.63
CA SER A 504 15.25 11.71 10.11
C SER A 504 16.01 10.49 9.60
N ASP A 505 15.37 9.33 9.59
CA ASP A 505 15.97 8.13 9.02
C ASP A 505 16.10 8.23 7.48
N ALA A 506 15.20 8.94 6.81
CA ALA A 506 15.23 9.19 5.37
C ALA A 506 16.16 10.37 5.00
N LYS A 507 17.01 10.18 3.98
CA LYS A 507 17.98 11.21 3.57
C LYS A 507 17.31 12.39 2.91
N VAL A 508 16.25 12.17 2.11
CA VAL A 508 15.45 13.25 1.54
C VAL A 508 14.86 14.13 2.65
N ILE A 509 14.30 13.53 3.70
CA ILE A 509 13.70 14.28 4.81
C ILE A 509 14.76 15.05 5.60
N ARG A 510 15.97 14.49 5.79
CA ARG A 510 17.11 15.26 6.34
C ARG A 510 17.47 16.46 5.47
N GLY A 511 17.45 16.31 4.15
CA GLY A 511 17.67 17.43 3.23
C GLY A 511 16.61 18.52 3.35
N LEU A 512 15.33 18.13 3.43
CA LEU A 512 14.23 19.07 3.65
C LEU A 512 14.31 19.73 5.03
N LEU A 513 14.72 18.99 6.08
CA LEU A 513 15.01 19.55 7.39
C LEU A 513 16.12 20.61 7.30
N ALA A 514 17.22 20.34 6.59
CA ALA A 514 18.28 21.34 6.42
C ALA A 514 17.77 22.63 5.75
N ILE A 515 16.91 22.52 4.74
CA ILE A 515 16.27 23.67 4.06
C ILE A 515 15.38 24.45 5.02
N ILE A 516 14.53 23.76 5.79
CA ILE A 516 13.66 24.41 6.79
C ILE A 516 14.50 25.09 7.87
N LEU A 517 15.49 24.39 8.41
CA LEU A 517 16.34 24.88 9.49
C LEU A 517 17.14 26.12 9.07
N ALA A 518 17.55 26.21 7.80
CA ALA A 518 18.16 27.43 7.24
C ALA A 518 17.22 28.64 7.30
N ALA A 519 15.91 28.41 7.16
CA ALA A 519 14.88 29.44 7.23
C ALA A 519 14.45 29.82 8.65
N VAL A 520 14.58 28.91 9.63
CA VAL A 520 14.04 29.13 10.99
C VAL A 520 15.09 29.35 12.09
N ASN A 521 16.34 28.92 11.89
CA ASN A 521 17.36 29.08 12.92
C ASN A 521 17.79 30.53 13.13
N ASN A 522 18.17 30.86 14.36
CA ASN A 522 18.72 32.15 14.78
C ASN A 522 17.74 33.34 14.63
N LYS A 523 16.43 33.05 14.64
CA LYS A 523 15.33 34.00 14.57
C LYS A 523 14.55 34.05 15.88
N THR A 524 14.01 35.21 16.20
CA THR A 524 13.05 35.44 17.29
C THR A 524 11.66 34.92 16.90
N ALA A 525 10.75 34.77 17.88
CA ALA A 525 9.37 34.38 17.60
C ALA A 525 8.66 35.33 16.61
N ALA A 526 8.94 36.65 16.70
CA ALA A 526 8.36 37.64 15.78
C ALA A 526 8.88 37.46 14.34
N GLU A 527 10.18 37.22 14.17
CA GLU A 527 10.79 36.98 12.86
C GLU A 527 10.37 35.64 12.25
N LEU A 528 10.07 34.64 13.07
CA LEU A 528 9.54 33.34 12.63
C LEU A 528 8.10 33.47 12.15
N ASN A 529 7.25 34.15 12.91
CA ASN A 529 5.85 34.39 12.52
C ASN A 529 5.72 35.29 11.28
N ALA A 530 6.73 36.13 11.01
CA ALA A 530 6.76 37.00 9.83
C ALA A 530 7.36 36.33 8.58
N PHE A 531 8.04 35.18 8.72
CA PHE A 531 8.67 34.50 7.59
C PHE A 531 7.68 33.56 6.90
N ASP A 532 7.38 33.83 5.63
CA ASP A 532 6.48 33.00 4.83
C ASP A 532 7.22 31.76 4.29
N LEU A 533 7.04 30.63 4.98
CA LEU A 533 7.63 29.35 4.58
C LEU A 533 6.98 28.79 3.30
N ASP A 534 5.70 29.07 3.04
CA ASP A 534 5.01 28.58 1.86
C ASP A 534 5.52 29.29 0.59
N ASP A 535 5.71 30.60 0.65
CA ASP A 535 6.35 31.37 -0.43
C ASP A 535 7.80 30.92 -0.65
N TYR A 536 8.55 30.66 0.43
CA TYR A 536 9.91 30.13 0.35
C TYR A 536 9.95 28.78 -0.38
N PHE A 537 9.09 27.83 -0.01
CA PHE A 537 9.02 26.53 -0.69
C PHE A 537 8.53 26.64 -2.14
N SER A 538 7.60 27.56 -2.42
CA SER A 538 7.12 27.87 -3.76
C SER A 538 8.25 28.38 -4.65
N THR A 539 9.05 29.32 -4.14
CA THR A 539 10.23 29.87 -4.82
C THR A 539 11.28 28.80 -5.13
N LEU A 540 11.50 27.86 -4.20
CA LEU A 540 12.37 26.71 -4.45
C LEU A 540 11.77 25.70 -5.45
N GLY A 541 10.46 25.77 -5.70
CA GLY A 541 9.71 24.83 -6.52
C GLY A 541 9.52 23.47 -5.86
N LEU A 542 9.57 23.40 -4.53
CA LEU A 542 9.47 22.13 -3.78
C LEU A 542 8.03 21.59 -3.77
N LEU A 543 7.04 22.45 -3.53
CA LEU A 543 5.65 22.04 -3.34
C LEU A 543 5.02 21.42 -4.60
N GLN A 544 5.52 21.76 -5.79
CA GLN A 544 4.99 21.27 -7.07
C GLN A 544 5.46 19.86 -7.43
N HIS A 545 6.54 19.38 -6.81
CA HIS A 545 7.21 18.15 -7.20
C HIS A 545 7.40 17.14 -6.05
N LEU A 546 7.14 17.54 -4.81
CA LEU A 546 7.07 16.60 -3.70
C LEU A 546 5.77 15.80 -3.79
N SER A 547 5.87 14.47 -3.65
CA SER A 547 4.70 13.60 -3.49
C SER A 547 3.81 14.09 -2.34
N PRO A 548 2.47 13.84 -2.35
CA PRO A 548 1.57 14.26 -1.28
C PRO A 548 2.05 13.89 0.13
N SER A 549 2.59 12.68 0.29
CA SER A 549 3.16 12.22 1.56
C SER A 549 4.32 13.08 2.06
N ARG A 550 5.28 13.41 1.18
CA ARG A 550 6.41 14.30 1.51
C ARG A 550 5.98 15.74 1.73
N GLY A 551 4.99 16.22 0.98
CA GLY A 551 4.36 17.52 1.23
C GLY A 551 3.72 17.58 2.62
N ASN A 552 3.03 16.51 3.03
CA ASN A 552 2.48 16.39 4.38
C ASN A 552 3.58 16.34 5.45
N GLY A 553 4.67 15.60 5.21
CA GLY A 553 5.82 15.56 6.10
C GLY A 553 6.49 16.93 6.28
N LEU A 554 6.67 17.68 5.19
CA LEU A 554 7.18 19.06 5.22
C LEU A 554 6.29 19.95 6.10
N ARG A 555 4.97 19.91 5.89
CA ARG A 555 3.99 20.66 6.69
C ARG A 555 3.97 20.22 8.15
N ALA A 556 4.14 18.93 8.43
CA ALA A 556 4.21 18.41 9.80
C ALA A 556 5.44 18.94 10.56
N ILE A 557 6.59 19.08 9.89
CA ILE A 557 7.79 19.71 10.46
C ILE A 557 7.51 21.17 10.80
N VAL A 558 6.94 21.94 9.86
CA VAL A 558 6.59 23.35 10.08
C VAL A 558 5.62 23.50 11.26
N LYS A 559 4.56 22.70 11.30
CA LYS A 559 3.60 22.69 12.41
C LYS A 559 4.25 22.37 13.76
N LYS A 560 5.21 21.44 13.80
CA LYS A 560 5.95 21.12 15.03
C LYS A 560 6.83 22.30 15.47
N ILE A 561 7.45 23.03 14.54
CA ILE A 561 8.20 24.26 14.84
C ILE A 561 7.28 25.30 15.48
N GLU A 562 6.12 25.57 14.87
CA GLU A 562 5.11 26.51 15.40
C GLU A 562 4.66 26.13 16.82
N GLN A 563 4.39 24.84 17.04
CA GLN A 563 4.05 24.32 18.37
C GLN A 563 5.18 24.55 19.37
N LEU A 564 6.42 24.25 19.02
CA LEU A 564 7.57 24.42 19.92
C LEU A 564 7.82 25.90 20.27
N ILE A 565 7.60 26.82 19.33
CA ILE A 565 7.68 28.27 19.58
C ILE A 565 6.56 28.70 20.55
N ALA A 566 5.32 28.24 20.34
CA ALA A 566 4.18 28.59 21.18
C ALA A 566 4.32 28.12 22.64
N HIS A 567 4.92 26.94 22.86
CA HIS A 567 5.13 26.38 24.21
C HIS A 567 6.34 26.97 24.94
N SER A 568 7.22 27.71 24.26
CA SER A 568 8.41 28.34 24.87
C SER A 568 8.13 29.75 25.44
N ASN A 569 6.90 30.25 25.29
CA ASN A 569 6.47 31.57 25.75
C ASN A 569 5.61 31.52 27.05
N CYS A 570 5.83 30.55 27.94
CA CYS A 570 5.15 30.49 29.24
C CYS A 570 6.13 30.39 30.41
#